data_AF-A0A923BZ75-F1
#
_entry.id   AF-A0A923BZ75-F1
#
_cell.length_a   1.000
_cell.length_b   1.000
_cell.length_c   1.000
_cell.angle_alpha   90.00
_cell.angle_beta   90.00
_cell.angle_gamma   90.00
#
_symmetry.space_group_name_H-M   'P 1'
#
loop_
_entity.id
_entity.type
_entity.pdbx_description
1 polymer ?
#
loop_
_entity_poly.entity_id
_entity_poly.type
_entity_poly.pdbx_seq_one_letter_code
_entity_poly.pdbx_strand_id
1 'polypeptide(L)'
;MPFFRPALLAALMVAGPVAAAQANGASDMQACKAMAATLTPKQAEIAELTALRDEAAETVETTGEAWEDIEIHRRASAGHAAAADTAKAAYDEAKKRLARHELALQASVRQYNDDVAAFNSRCTKK
;
A
#
# COMPACT_ATOMS: atom_id res chain seq x y z
N MET A 1 4.04 -55.68 -42.54
CA MET A 1 2.85 -55.46 -43.41
C MET A 1 2.73 -53.97 -43.71
N PRO A 2 2.23 -53.62 -44.90
CA PRO A 2 2.80 -52.59 -45.76
C PRO A 2 2.00 -51.28 -45.79
N PHE A 3 2.63 -50.26 -46.37
CA PHE A 3 2.13 -49.16 -47.22
C PHE A 3 0.72 -48.60 -46.96
N PHE A 4 0.61 -47.27 -46.77
CA PHE A 4 -0.12 -46.35 -47.68
C PHE A 4 0.05 -44.88 -47.23
N ARG A 5 0.84 -44.10 -47.99
CA ARG A 5 0.57 -42.69 -48.32
C ARG A 5 0.03 -42.74 -49.77
N PRO A 6 -0.87 -41.84 -50.28
CA PRO A 6 -0.81 -40.38 -50.08
C PRO A 6 -2.17 -39.62 -50.12
N ALA A 7 -2.06 -38.29 -50.01
CA ALA A 7 -2.76 -37.29 -50.82
C ALA A 7 -4.00 -36.56 -50.26
N LEU A 8 -3.84 -35.23 -50.28
CA LEU A 8 -4.76 -34.20 -50.80
C LEU A 8 -5.78 -33.53 -49.86
N LEU A 9 -5.62 -32.20 -49.83
CA LEU A 9 -6.65 -31.15 -49.81
C LEU A 9 -7.47 -30.96 -48.53
N ALA A 10 -7.14 -29.92 -47.77
CA ALA A 10 -7.93 -28.69 -47.81
C ALA A 10 -7.17 -27.56 -47.10
N ALA A 11 -6.71 -26.59 -47.89
CA ALA A 11 -6.50 -25.25 -47.41
C ALA A 11 -7.85 -24.70 -46.96
N LEU A 12 -8.11 -24.74 -45.65
CA LEU A 12 -9.07 -23.84 -45.03
C LEU A 12 -8.23 -22.92 -44.16
N MET A 13 -7.81 -21.82 -44.78
CA MET A 13 -7.62 -20.58 -44.04
C MET A 13 -8.95 -20.33 -43.33
N VAL A 14 -9.06 -20.78 -42.10
CA VAL A 14 -9.94 -20.13 -41.15
C VAL A 14 -9.25 -18.81 -40.88
N ALA A 15 -9.49 -17.86 -41.78
CA ALA A 15 -9.64 -16.46 -41.41
C ALA A 15 -10.76 -16.47 -40.38
N GLY A 16 -10.40 -16.84 -39.15
CA GLY A 16 -11.23 -16.57 -38.00
C GLY A 16 -11.52 -15.07 -38.08
N PRO A 17 -12.75 -14.65 -37.79
CA PRO A 17 -13.04 -13.23 -37.74
C PRO A 17 -11.95 -12.63 -36.86
N VAL A 18 -11.13 -11.77 -37.46
CA VAL A 18 -10.29 -10.84 -36.73
C VAL A 18 -11.32 -10.11 -35.89
N ALA A 19 -11.48 -10.55 -34.64
CA ALA A 19 -12.31 -9.88 -33.67
C ALA A 19 -11.82 -8.45 -33.74
N ALA A 20 -12.72 -7.57 -34.18
CA ALA A 20 -12.42 -6.21 -34.51
C ALA A 20 -11.54 -5.62 -33.40
N ALA A 21 -10.28 -5.37 -33.73
CA ALA A 21 -9.44 -4.47 -32.98
C ALA A 21 -10.04 -3.08 -33.16
N GLN A 22 -11.08 -2.74 -32.38
CA GLN A 22 -11.77 -1.45 -32.42
C GLN A 22 -12.75 -1.33 -31.24
N ALA A 23 -12.23 -0.87 -30.09
CA ALA A 23 -13.03 -0.20 -29.04
C ALA A 23 -12.20 0.62 -28.04
N ASN A 24 -10.87 0.45 -27.96
CA ASN A 24 -10.03 1.29 -27.07
C ASN A 24 -9.74 2.66 -27.72
N GLY A 25 -10.81 3.43 -27.95
CA GLY A 25 -10.75 4.77 -28.52
C GLY A 25 -10.19 5.80 -27.54
N ALA A 26 -10.10 7.06 -27.96
CA ALA A 26 -9.57 8.17 -27.17
C ALA A 26 -10.08 8.26 -25.71
N SER A 27 -11.28 7.72 -25.42
CA SER A 27 -11.85 7.58 -24.08
C SER A 27 -11.03 6.70 -23.14
N ASP A 28 -10.50 5.57 -23.59
CA ASP A 28 -9.65 4.70 -22.76
C ASP A 28 -8.28 5.31 -22.53
N MET A 29 -7.74 6.01 -23.53
CA MET A 29 -6.54 6.82 -23.36
C MET A 29 -6.73 7.94 -22.32
N GLN A 30 -7.87 8.62 -22.33
CA GLN A 30 -8.19 9.62 -21.31
C GLN A 30 -8.34 9.00 -19.92
N ALA A 31 -9.04 7.87 -19.80
CA ALA A 31 -9.18 7.15 -18.54
C ALA A 31 -7.82 6.70 -17.98
N CYS A 32 -6.95 6.16 -18.82
CA CYS A 32 -5.59 5.76 -18.43
C CYS A 32 -4.72 6.94 -18.01
N LYS A 33 -4.83 8.09 -18.69
CA LYS A 33 -4.16 9.32 -18.26
C LYS A 33 -4.66 9.80 -16.90
N ALA A 34 -5.97 9.76 -16.68
CA ALA A 34 -6.56 10.14 -15.39
C ALA A 34 -6.10 9.20 -14.27
N MET A 35 -6.06 7.89 -14.49
CA MET A 35 -5.54 6.92 -13.52
C MET A 35 -4.04 7.13 -13.24
N ALA A 36 -3.22 7.34 -14.27
CA ALA A 36 -1.80 7.61 -14.06
C ALA A 36 -1.55 8.88 -13.25
N ALA A 37 -2.40 9.91 -13.44
CA ALA A 37 -2.29 11.18 -12.74
C ALA A 37 -2.54 11.08 -11.23
N THR A 38 -3.24 10.04 -10.75
CA THR A 38 -3.48 9.84 -9.30
C THR A 38 -2.35 9.10 -8.60
N LEU A 39 -1.50 8.36 -9.34
CA LEU A 39 -0.44 7.54 -8.75
C LEU A 39 0.65 8.37 -8.06
N THR A 40 1.16 9.41 -8.72
CA THR A 40 2.23 10.26 -8.13
C THR A 40 1.76 11.01 -6.88
N PRO A 41 0.58 11.67 -6.86
CA PRO A 41 0.04 12.26 -5.63
C PRO A 41 -0.10 11.23 -4.50
N LYS A 42 -0.54 10.00 -4.82
CA LYS A 42 -0.70 8.94 -3.81
C LYS A 42 0.64 8.48 -3.25
N GLN A 43 1.69 8.43 -4.06
CA GLN A 43 3.05 8.15 -3.58
C GLN A 43 3.57 9.25 -2.63
N ALA A 44 3.29 10.52 -2.92
CA ALA A 44 3.63 11.62 -2.03
C ALA A 44 2.90 11.51 -0.68
N GLU A 45 1.60 11.20 -0.69
CA GLU A 45 0.82 10.93 0.53
C GLU A 45 1.44 9.79 1.37
N ILE A 46 1.85 8.68 0.72
CA ILE A 46 2.52 7.56 1.40
C ILE A 46 3.85 8.00 2.01
N ALA A 47 4.63 8.85 1.33
CA ALA A 47 5.88 9.38 1.86
C ALA A 47 5.64 10.26 3.11
N GLU A 48 4.63 11.12 3.08
CA GLU A 48 4.23 11.93 4.24
C GLU A 48 3.76 11.06 5.41
N LEU A 49 2.92 10.06 5.15
CA LEU A 49 2.46 9.11 6.18
C LEU A 49 3.61 8.29 6.78
N THR A 50 4.62 7.97 5.96
CA THR A 50 5.83 7.28 6.43
C THR A 50 6.61 8.18 7.39
N ALA A 51 6.84 9.44 7.03
CA ALA A 51 7.53 10.39 7.90
C ALA A 51 6.79 10.59 9.24
N LEU A 52 5.46 10.72 9.22
CA LEU A 52 4.65 10.83 10.44
C LEU A 52 4.71 9.57 11.31
N ARG A 53 4.73 8.38 10.68
CA ARG A 53 4.92 7.12 11.40
C ARG A 53 6.28 7.08 12.07
N ASP A 54 7.34 7.46 11.36
CA ASP A 54 8.72 7.44 11.86
C ASP A 54 8.90 8.41 13.04
N GLU A 55 8.37 9.63 12.95
CA GLU A 55 8.35 10.61 14.05
C GLU A 55 7.56 10.07 15.27
N ALA A 56 6.41 9.44 15.02
CA ALA A 56 5.62 8.84 16.10
C ALA A 56 6.35 7.66 16.77
N ALA A 57 7.14 6.90 16.01
CA ALA A 57 7.96 5.81 16.54
C ALA A 57 9.08 6.35 17.44
N GLU A 58 9.80 7.39 17.01
CA GLU A 58 10.80 8.06 17.84
C GLU A 58 10.20 8.63 19.14
N THR A 59 8.98 9.19 19.05
CA THR A 59 8.24 9.66 20.22
C THR A 59 7.91 8.52 21.19
N VAL A 60 7.54 7.34 20.68
CA VAL A 60 7.27 6.15 21.51
C VAL A 60 8.53 5.72 22.25
N GLU A 61 9.69 5.67 21.57
CA GLU A 61 10.96 5.34 22.21
C GLU A 61 11.31 6.35 23.31
N THR A 62 11.31 7.65 22.98
CA THR A 62 11.65 8.73 23.92
C THR A 62 10.74 8.75 25.15
N THR A 63 9.44 8.57 24.96
CA THR A 63 8.48 8.54 26.08
C THR A 63 8.50 7.22 26.85
N GLY A 64 8.90 6.13 26.20
CA GLY A 64 9.15 4.84 26.84
C GLY A 64 10.34 4.90 27.80
N GLU A 65 11.50 5.36 27.31
CA GLU A 65 12.70 5.56 28.12
C GLU A 65 12.42 6.46 29.33
N ALA A 66 11.76 7.61 29.11
CA ALA A 66 11.41 8.52 30.20
C ALA A 66 10.46 7.90 31.24
N TRP A 67 9.51 7.06 30.81
CA TRP A 67 8.64 6.35 31.74
C TRP A 67 9.41 5.27 32.51
N GLU A 68 10.26 4.49 31.86
CA GLU A 68 11.06 3.45 32.49
C GLU A 68 11.98 4.01 33.57
N ASP A 69 12.66 5.13 33.29
CA ASP A 69 13.51 5.85 34.24
C ASP A 69 12.75 6.36 35.48
N ILE A 70 11.47 6.71 35.34
CA ILE A 70 10.65 7.15 36.47
C ILE A 70 10.05 5.94 37.21
N GLU A 71 9.67 4.89 36.48
CA GLU A 71 9.06 3.68 37.01
C GLU A 71 9.99 2.95 38.00
N ILE A 72 11.30 2.96 37.76
CA ILE A 72 12.27 2.37 38.70
C ILE A 72 12.22 3.01 40.10
N HIS A 73 11.80 4.28 40.20
CA HIS A 73 11.69 5.02 41.46
C HIS A 73 10.28 4.99 42.06
N ARG A 74 9.31 4.33 41.42
CA ARG A 74 7.89 4.34 41.81
C ARG A 74 7.65 4.07 43.30
N ARG A 75 8.41 3.15 43.89
CA ARG A 75 8.25 2.72 45.28
C ARG A 75 8.92 3.63 46.31
N ALA A 76 9.61 4.68 45.88
CA ALA A 76 10.31 5.60 46.79
C ALA A 76 9.35 6.49 47.58
N SER A 77 8.24 6.93 46.96
CA SER A 77 7.17 7.67 47.66
C SER A 77 5.90 7.71 46.82
N ALA A 78 4.79 8.16 47.42
CA ALA A 78 3.54 8.44 46.70
C ALA A 78 3.73 9.47 45.56
N GLY A 79 4.63 10.44 45.74
CA GLY A 79 4.95 11.42 44.68
C GLY A 79 5.63 10.78 43.48
N HIS A 80 6.56 9.84 43.69
CA HIS A 80 7.18 9.09 42.60
C HIS A 80 6.17 8.19 41.89
N ALA A 81 5.23 7.59 42.63
CA ALA A 81 4.15 6.82 42.02
C ALA A 81 3.27 7.66 41.10
N ALA A 82 2.87 8.86 41.53
CA ALA A 82 2.09 9.78 40.70
C ALA A 82 2.87 10.26 39.45
N ALA A 83 4.18 10.48 39.59
CA ALA A 83 5.05 10.83 38.46
C ALA A 83 5.13 9.68 37.43
N ALA A 84 5.30 8.44 37.89
CA ALA A 84 5.32 7.26 37.04
C ALA A 84 4.01 7.07 36.28
N ASP A 85 2.86 7.27 36.94
CA ASP A 85 1.54 7.20 36.30
C ASP A 85 1.35 8.28 35.22
N THR A 86 1.84 9.50 35.49
CA THR A 86 1.82 10.59 34.51
C THR A 86 2.69 10.27 33.28
N ALA A 87 3.91 9.80 33.50
CA ALA A 87 4.81 9.41 32.43
C ALA A 87 4.26 8.23 31.62
N LYS A 88 3.66 7.24 32.29
CA LYS A 88 3.00 6.11 31.63
C LYS A 88 1.85 6.57 30.73
N ALA A 89 1.05 7.54 31.18
CA ALA A 89 -0.05 8.07 30.36
C ALA A 89 0.46 8.74 29.08
N ALA A 90 1.60 9.46 29.16
CA ALA A 90 2.24 10.05 27.98
C ALA A 90 2.75 8.98 27.00
N TYR A 91 3.41 7.94 27.52
CA TYR A 91 3.87 6.80 26.72
C TYR A 91 2.71 6.04 26.06
N ASP A 92 1.63 5.79 26.79
CA ASP A 92 0.44 5.14 26.26
C ASP A 92 -0.23 5.96 25.14
N GLU A 93 -0.24 7.29 25.25
CA GLU A 93 -0.74 8.15 24.17
C GLU A 93 0.20 8.16 22.95
N ALA A 94 1.52 8.13 23.16
CA ALA A 94 2.48 8.01 22.06
C ALA A 94 2.25 6.72 21.27
N LYS A 95 2.05 5.57 21.94
CA LYS A 95 1.74 4.29 21.28
C LYS A 95 0.45 4.35 20.47
N LYS A 96 -0.59 5.00 21.01
CA LYS A 96 -1.86 5.19 20.28
C LYS A 96 -1.67 6.04 19.03
N ARG A 97 -0.85 7.10 19.08
CA ARG A 97 -0.50 7.91 17.90
C ARG A 97 0.21 7.07 16.85
N LEU A 98 1.24 6.33 17.24
CA LEU A 98 1.97 5.44 16.33
C LEU A 98 1.02 4.45 15.63
N ALA A 99 0.17 3.77 16.40
CA ALA A 99 -0.80 2.82 15.85
C ALA A 99 -1.76 3.47 14.83
N ARG A 100 -2.20 4.72 15.07
CA ARG A 100 -3.04 5.46 14.10
C ARG A 100 -2.29 5.74 12.79
N HIS A 101 -1.04 6.17 12.87
CA HIS A 101 -0.22 6.44 11.68
C HIS A 101 0.09 5.16 10.90
N GLU A 102 0.39 4.06 11.58
CA GLU A 102 0.62 2.76 10.93
C GLU A 102 -0.64 2.26 10.20
N LEU A 103 -1.81 2.37 10.81
CA LEU A 103 -3.07 1.99 10.17
C LEU A 103 -3.36 2.84 8.93
N ALA A 104 -3.14 4.16 9.03
CA ALA A 104 -3.31 5.07 7.89
C ALA A 104 -2.33 4.75 6.75
N LEU A 105 -1.05 4.53 7.06
CA LEU A 105 -0.03 4.16 6.09
C LEU A 105 -0.36 2.84 5.40
N GLN A 106 -0.73 1.81 6.16
CA GLN A 106 -1.10 0.52 5.60
C GLN A 106 -2.33 0.62 4.68
N ALA A 107 -3.35 1.40 5.07
CA ALA A 107 -4.52 1.62 4.22
C ALA A 107 -4.13 2.34 2.92
N SER A 108 -3.28 3.38 3.01
CA SER A 108 -2.86 4.16 1.84
C SER A 108 -2.01 3.32 0.87
N VAL A 109 -1.08 2.51 1.38
CA VAL A 109 -0.26 1.57 0.58
C VAL A 109 -1.11 0.50 -0.08
N ARG A 110 -2.10 -0.07 0.63
CA ARG A 110 -3.04 -1.04 0.02
C ARG A 110 -3.80 -0.43 -1.14
N GLN A 111 -4.39 0.76 -0.94
CA GLN A 111 -5.11 1.45 -2.01
C GLN A 111 -4.20 1.75 -3.20
N TYR A 112 -2.96 2.21 -2.96
CA TYR A 112 -2.01 2.47 -4.03
C TYR A 112 -1.69 1.21 -4.85
N ASN A 113 -1.49 0.07 -4.18
CA ASN A 113 -1.25 -1.19 -4.86
C ASN A 113 -2.46 -1.63 -5.71
N ASP A 114 -3.67 -1.44 -5.20
CA ASP A 114 -4.91 -1.72 -5.93
C ASP A 114 -5.05 -0.80 -7.16
N ASP A 115 -4.74 0.49 -7.02
CA ASP A 115 -4.76 1.47 -8.11
C ASP A 115 -3.73 1.14 -9.21
N VAL A 116 -2.53 0.74 -8.81
CA VAL A 116 -1.48 0.26 -9.73
C VAL A 116 -1.92 -1.03 -10.43
N ALA A 117 -2.53 -1.97 -9.71
CA ALA A 117 -3.04 -3.21 -10.31
C ALA A 117 -4.16 -2.92 -11.32
N ALA A 118 -5.09 -2.03 -10.98
CA ALA A 118 -6.15 -1.57 -11.87
C ALA A 118 -5.57 -0.90 -13.13
N PHE A 119 -4.63 0.02 -12.95
CA PHE A 119 -3.93 0.69 -14.06
C PHE A 119 -3.23 -0.33 -14.97
N ASN A 120 -2.46 -1.26 -14.41
CA ASN A 120 -1.77 -2.28 -15.18
C ASN A 120 -2.74 -3.21 -15.92
N SER A 121 -3.87 -3.56 -15.29
CA SER A 121 -4.86 -4.43 -15.91
C SER A 121 -5.54 -3.80 -17.14
N ARG A 122 -5.74 -2.48 -17.11
CA ARG A 122 -6.53 -1.74 -18.11
C ARG A 122 -5.66 -1.05 -19.17
N CYS A 123 -4.52 -0.52 -18.77
CA CYS A 123 -3.77 0.46 -19.57
C CYS A 123 -2.44 -0.06 -20.10
N THR A 124 -1.94 -1.20 -19.59
CA THR A 124 -0.63 -1.75 -19.99
C THR A 124 -0.73 -3.11 -20.68
N LYS A 125 -1.94 -3.70 -20.77
CA LYS A 125 -2.18 -4.88 -21.60
C LYS A 125 -2.30 -4.50 -23.08
N LYS A 126 -1.46 -5.12 -23.91
CA LYS A 126 -1.40 -4.96 -25.37
C LYS A 126 -2.59 -5.59 -26.08
#